data_AF-A0A7C6WNC5-F1
#
_entry.id   AF-A0A7C6WNC5-F1
#
_cell.length_a   1.000
_cell.length_b   1.000
_cell.length_c   1.000
_cell.angle_alpha   90.00
_cell.angle_beta   90.00
_cell.angle_gamma   90.00
#
_symmetry.space_group_name_H-M   'P 1'
#
loop_
_entity.id
_entity.type
_entity.pdbx_description
1 polymer ?
#
loop_
_entity_poly.entity_id
_entity_poly.type
_entity_poly.pdbx_seq_one_letter_code
_entity_poly.pdbx_strand_id
1 'polypeptide(L)'
;LVHFQYLPKSIAVEMDSLEALEIAYLWARYGSKVSVLITKNALQEVQSLYFRDGIRDRLAEFGIEFYPRTSKIELTDKVQHLELDFISMNQPTSLTVEAYFVAGTPVDLLPYYGQYETLNLLKTDESKFFELHLNPPFVQIGSPDLTEDLIVQKDLTDLSYFQSTFAFEGGIELTYNKNTHRFNAGTFYCKDARSIAEAFQLIKQQKLSLIDLAQAPNSFSIFSIFKEFALDILNKLEGVV
;
A
#
# COMPACT_ATOMS: atom_id res chain seq x y z
N LEU A 1 22.80 -16.93 3.19
CA LEU A 1 22.84 -16.40 1.81
C LEU A 1 22.06 -17.37 0.94
N VAL A 2 20.81 -17.06 0.59
CA VAL A 2 20.06 -17.85 -0.38
C VAL A 2 20.74 -17.64 -1.73
N HIS A 3 21.20 -18.72 -2.36
CA HIS A 3 21.79 -18.67 -3.69
C HIS A 3 20.68 -18.42 -4.72
N PHE A 4 20.54 -17.18 -5.19
CA PHE A 4 19.72 -16.81 -6.36
C PHE A 4 20.37 -17.30 -7.66
N GLN A 5 20.64 -18.61 -7.78
CA GLN A 5 21.27 -19.17 -8.98
C GLN A 5 20.34 -19.19 -10.21
N TYR A 6 19.05 -18.90 -10.03
CA TYR A 6 18.07 -18.87 -11.13
C TYR A 6 17.04 -17.76 -10.88
N LEU A 7 17.42 -16.50 -11.18
CA LEU A 7 16.43 -15.44 -11.37
C LEU A 7 15.90 -15.56 -12.81
N PRO A 8 14.57 -15.67 -13.02
CA PRO A 8 14.01 -15.74 -14.36
C PRO A 8 14.29 -14.41 -15.08
N LYS A 9 14.66 -14.49 -16.35
CA LYS A 9 14.92 -13.28 -17.16
C LYS A 9 13.66 -12.44 -17.34
N SER A 10 12.51 -13.11 -17.44
CA SER A 10 11.21 -12.49 -17.60
C SER A 10 10.15 -13.27 -16.84
N ILE A 11 9.22 -12.56 -16.22
CA ILE A 11 8.15 -13.16 -15.43
C ILE A 11 6.83 -12.44 -15.70
N ALA A 12 5.77 -13.24 -15.78
CA ALA A 12 4.40 -12.77 -15.89
C ALA A 12 3.67 -13.03 -14.57
N VAL A 13 3.14 -11.98 -13.95
CA VAL A 13 2.39 -12.07 -12.70
C VAL A 13 0.92 -11.81 -13.01
N GLU A 14 0.08 -12.79 -12.72
CA GLU A 14 -1.36 -12.61 -12.76
C GLU A 14 -1.82 -11.89 -11.48
N MET A 15 -2.35 -10.68 -11.62
CA MET A 15 -2.84 -9.87 -10.51
C MET A 15 -4.33 -10.09 -10.31
N ASP A 16 -4.64 -10.94 -9.33
CA ASP A 16 -5.99 -11.17 -8.82
C ASP A 16 -6.23 -10.51 -7.45
N SER A 17 -5.16 -10.13 -6.75
CA SER A 17 -5.15 -9.33 -5.53
C SER A 17 -3.99 -8.32 -5.53
N LEU A 18 -3.98 -7.39 -4.57
CA LEU A 18 -2.91 -6.40 -4.45
C LEU A 18 -1.57 -6.99 -4.00
N GLU A 19 -1.55 -8.11 -3.25
CA GLU A 19 -0.32 -8.79 -2.81
C GLU A 19 0.51 -9.30 -4.00
N ALA A 20 -0.12 -9.59 -5.15
CA ALA A 20 0.59 -9.92 -6.38
C ALA A 20 1.54 -8.80 -6.83
N LEU A 21 1.26 -7.54 -6.45
CA LEU A 21 2.15 -6.41 -6.74
C LEU A 21 3.45 -6.45 -5.92
N GLU A 22 3.43 -7.01 -4.71
CA GLU A 22 4.65 -7.19 -3.91
C GLU A 22 5.58 -8.21 -4.56
N ILE A 23 5.01 -9.30 -5.05
CA ILE A 23 5.75 -10.34 -5.77
C ILE A 23 6.34 -9.75 -7.04
N ALA A 24 5.53 -9.04 -7.84
CA ALA A 24 5.99 -8.34 -9.04
C ALA A 24 7.13 -7.36 -8.73
N TYR A 25 6.98 -6.57 -7.68
CA TYR A 25 8.00 -5.63 -7.21
C TYR A 25 9.29 -6.33 -6.79
N LEU A 26 9.20 -7.43 -6.05
CA LEU A 26 10.36 -8.20 -5.61
C LEU A 26 11.18 -8.71 -6.79
N TRP A 27 10.54 -9.32 -7.79
CA TRP A 27 11.22 -9.84 -8.99
C TRP A 27 11.83 -8.72 -9.83
N ALA A 28 11.11 -7.60 -10.00
CA ALA A 28 11.64 -6.44 -10.71
C ALA A 28 12.90 -5.89 -10.02
N ARG A 29 12.87 -5.79 -8.68
CA ARG A 29 14.00 -5.31 -7.87
C ARG A 29 15.23 -6.21 -7.98
N TYR A 30 15.05 -7.51 -8.17
CA TYR A 30 16.15 -8.46 -8.38
C TYR A 30 16.59 -8.56 -9.86
N GLY A 31 15.96 -7.82 -10.77
CA GLY A 31 16.41 -7.66 -12.15
C GLY A 31 15.67 -8.49 -13.21
N SER A 32 14.58 -9.16 -12.84
CA SER A 32 13.69 -9.80 -13.81
C SER A 32 12.88 -8.75 -14.57
N LYS A 33 12.63 -8.97 -15.87
CA LYS A 33 11.61 -8.20 -16.60
C LYS A 33 10.22 -8.66 -16.14
N VAL A 34 9.39 -7.77 -15.61
CA VAL A 34 8.11 -8.15 -15.02
C VAL A 34 6.94 -7.60 -15.84
N SER A 35 6.01 -8.48 -16.21
CA SER A 35 4.73 -8.12 -16.82
C SER A 35 3.59 -8.50 -15.89
N VAL A 36 2.73 -7.54 -15.53
CA VAL A 36 1.58 -7.76 -14.64
C VAL A 36 0.30 -7.80 -15.48
N LEU A 37 -0.38 -8.95 -15.48
CA LEU A 37 -1.70 -9.09 -16.08
C LEU A 37 -2.78 -8.74 -15.06
N ILE A 38 -3.57 -7.73 -15.34
CA ILE A 38 -4.68 -7.32 -14.48
C ILE A 38 -5.91 -8.10 -14.93
N THR A 39 -6.16 -9.25 -14.30
CA THR A 39 -7.31 -10.13 -14.64
C THR A 39 -8.57 -9.77 -13.85
N LYS A 40 -8.40 -9.13 -12.69
CA LYS A 40 -9.44 -8.43 -11.94
C LYS A 40 -9.01 -7.01 -11.65
N ASN A 41 -9.96 -6.12 -11.36
CA ASN A 41 -9.65 -4.77 -10.88
C ASN A 41 -9.15 -4.79 -9.42
N ALA A 42 -8.13 -5.57 -9.07
CA ALA A 42 -7.58 -5.60 -7.71
C ALA A 42 -7.09 -4.21 -7.25
N LEU A 43 -6.64 -3.38 -8.19
CA LEU A 43 -6.34 -1.96 -7.93
C LEU A 43 -7.55 -1.12 -7.47
N GLN A 44 -8.79 -1.60 -7.59
CA GLN A 44 -9.97 -0.95 -7.00
C GLN A 44 -10.08 -1.15 -5.49
N GLU A 45 -9.31 -2.06 -4.89
CA GLU A 45 -9.22 -2.19 -3.44
C GLU A 45 -8.56 -0.96 -2.81
N VAL A 46 -7.65 -0.31 -3.55
CA VAL A 46 -7.16 1.04 -3.25
C VAL A 46 -8.22 2.04 -3.69
N GLN A 47 -8.98 2.57 -2.73
CA GLN A 47 -10.12 3.45 -3.02
C GLN A 47 -9.70 4.83 -3.53
N SER A 48 -8.55 5.34 -3.07
CA SER A 48 -8.01 6.62 -3.50
C SER A 48 -7.36 6.50 -4.88
N LEU A 49 -7.92 7.20 -5.87
CA LEU A 49 -7.38 7.25 -7.23
C LEU A 49 -5.94 7.77 -7.23
N TYR A 50 -5.64 8.74 -6.36
CA TYR A 50 -4.31 9.33 -6.21
C TYR A 50 -3.26 8.28 -5.86
N PHE A 51 -3.52 7.46 -4.83
CA PHE A 51 -2.58 6.42 -4.43
C PHE A 51 -2.53 5.26 -5.40
N ARG A 52 -3.65 4.91 -6.02
CA ARG A 52 -3.70 3.85 -7.02
C ARG A 52 -2.79 4.18 -8.22
N ASP A 53 -2.88 5.41 -8.71
CA ASP A 53 -2.06 5.87 -9.83
C ASP A 53 -0.59 6.04 -9.39
N GLY A 54 -0.34 6.56 -8.18
CA GLY A 54 1.02 6.65 -7.62
C GLY A 54 1.72 5.31 -7.45
N ILE A 55 1.03 4.28 -6.94
CA ILE A 55 1.56 2.91 -6.84
C ILE A 55 1.91 2.38 -8.23
N ARG A 56 0.99 2.53 -9.20
CA ARG A 56 1.20 2.04 -10.57
C ARG A 56 2.41 2.72 -11.22
N ASP A 57 2.49 4.04 -11.11
CA ASP A 57 3.55 4.83 -11.75
C ASP A 57 4.91 4.50 -11.13
N ARG A 58 4.98 4.33 -9.80
CA ARG A 58 6.19 3.86 -9.11
C ARG A 58 6.61 2.46 -9.55
N LEU A 59 5.67 1.52 -9.66
CA LEU A 59 5.98 0.17 -10.14
C LEU A 59 6.50 0.20 -11.59
N ALA A 60 5.98 1.10 -12.43
CA ALA A 60 6.48 1.30 -13.78
C ALA A 60 7.93 1.82 -13.81
N GLU A 61 8.36 2.65 -12.85
CA GLU A 61 9.77 3.07 -12.71
C GLU A 61 10.72 1.89 -12.45
N PHE A 62 10.23 0.81 -11.83
CA PHE A 62 10.97 -0.45 -11.68
C PHE A 62 10.93 -1.34 -12.93
N GLY A 63 10.39 -0.84 -14.05
CA GLY A 63 10.30 -1.59 -15.31
C GLY A 63 9.17 -2.63 -15.33
N ILE A 64 8.17 -2.49 -14.45
CA ILE A 64 6.99 -3.35 -14.42
C ILE A 64 5.98 -2.86 -15.47
N GLU A 65 5.65 -3.73 -16.42
CA GLU A 65 4.69 -3.43 -17.48
C GLU A 65 3.28 -3.93 -17.10
N PHE A 66 2.27 -3.07 -17.14
CA PHE A 66 0.89 -3.43 -16.81
C PHE A 66 0.04 -3.70 -18.04
N TYR A 67 -0.64 -4.85 -18.05
CA TYR A 67 -1.50 -5.30 -19.13
C TYR A 67 -2.96 -5.42 -18.64
N PRO A 68 -3.76 -4.34 -18.73
CA PRO A 68 -5.15 -4.35 -18.29
C PRO A 68 -6.00 -5.23 -19.19
N ARG A 69 -6.90 -6.03 -18.58
CA ARG A 69 -7.93 -6.82 -19.27
C ARG A 69 -7.36 -7.72 -20.40
N THR A 70 -6.10 -8.11 -20.27
CA THR A 70 -5.39 -8.93 -21.25
C THR A 70 -5.42 -10.38 -20.79
N SER A 71 -5.78 -11.30 -21.68
CA SER A 71 -5.73 -12.73 -21.36
C SER A 71 -4.29 -13.28 -21.39
N LYS A 72 -4.05 -14.44 -20.77
CA LYS A 72 -2.73 -15.10 -20.79
C LYS A 72 -2.21 -15.35 -22.22
N ILE A 73 -3.12 -15.76 -23.10
CA ILE A 73 -2.82 -16.04 -24.52
C ILE A 73 -2.40 -14.74 -25.21
N GLU A 74 -3.19 -13.68 -25.06
CA GLU A 74 -2.88 -12.37 -25.65
C GLU A 74 -1.59 -11.76 -25.12
N LEU A 75 -1.23 -11.98 -23.85
CA LEU A 75 0.06 -11.52 -23.33
C LEU A 75 1.21 -12.27 -24.00
N THR A 76 1.11 -13.59 -24.10
CA THR A 76 2.15 -14.42 -24.74
C THR A 76 2.38 -13.98 -26.19
N ASP A 77 1.30 -13.65 -26.90
CA ASP A 77 1.35 -13.14 -28.28
C ASP A 77 1.87 -11.70 -28.40
N LYS A 78 1.68 -10.85 -27.37
CA LYS A 78 2.19 -9.46 -27.33
C LYS A 78 3.66 -9.39 -26.97
N VAL A 79 4.09 -10.30 -26.10
CA VAL A 79 5.42 -10.31 -25.49
C VAL A 79 6.36 -11.27 -26.28
N GLN A 80 6.09 -11.42 -27.59
CA GLN A 80 6.82 -12.26 -28.55
C GLN A 80 8.30 -12.39 -28.18
N HIS A 81 8.77 -13.66 -28.06
CA HIS A 81 10.14 -14.08 -27.74
C HIS A 81 10.54 -14.17 -26.26
N LEU A 82 9.62 -14.06 -25.30
CA LEU A 82 9.93 -14.33 -23.89
C LEU A 82 9.32 -15.66 -23.46
N GLU A 83 10.17 -16.58 -23.00
CA GLU A 83 9.73 -17.65 -22.10
C GLU A 83 9.23 -16.96 -20.83
N LEU A 84 7.90 -16.89 -20.68
CA LEU A 84 7.26 -16.26 -19.54
C LEU A 84 6.94 -17.32 -18.50
N ASP A 85 7.57 -17.21 -17.34
CA ASP A 85 7.15 -17.94 -16.16
C ASP A 85 5.91 -17.25 -15.57
N PHE A 86 4.83 -18.00 -15.39
CA PHE A 86 3.58 -17.49 -14.84
C PHE A 86 3.47 -17.81 -13.35
N ILE A 87 3.27 -16.78 -12.52
CA ILE A 87 2.87 -16.95 -11.12
C ILE A 87 1.36 -16.70 -10.99
N SER A 88 0.64 -17.69 -10.46
CA SER A 88 -0.78 -17.61 -10.08
C SER A 88 -0.96 -18.11 -8.66
N MET A 89 -1.58 -17.31 -7.78
CA MET A 89 -1.62 -17.60 -6.34
C MET A 89 -2.67 -18.63 -5.91
N ASN A 90 -3.47 -19.18 -6.85
CA ASN A 90 -4.73 -19.86 -6.54
C ASN A 90 -4.89 -21.34 -6.96
N GLN A 91 -3.85 -22.03 -7.48
CA GLN A 91 -4.00 -23.45 -7.86
C GLN A 91 -2.77 -24.34 -7.55
N PRO A 92 -2.95 -25.51 -6.90
CA PRO A 92 -1.90 -26.52 -6.80
C PRO A 92 -1.84 -27.33 -8.10
N THR A 93 -0.69 -27.38 -8.79
CA THR A 93 -0.51 -28.28 -9.93
C THR A 93 0.88 -28.92 -9.98
N SER A 94 0.90 -30.16 -10.48
CA SER A 94 2.05 -31.06 -10.56
C SER A 94 3.07 -30.64 -11.63
N LEU A 95 4.34 -30.69 -11.25
CA LEU A 95 5.51 -30.20 -11.97
C LEU A 95 5.94 -31.10 -13.13
N THR A 96 5.99 -30.50 -14.32
CA THR A 96 7.03 -30.73 -15.34
C THR A 96 7.06 -29.48 -16.22
N VAL A 97 8.08 -28.63 -16.06
CA VAL A 97 8.62 -27.56 -16.96
C VAL A 97 9.29 -26.50 -16.07
N GLU A 98 10.32 -25.84 -16.61
CA GLU A 98 11.22 -24.82 -16.03
C GLU A 98 10.55 -23.56 -15.43
N ALA A 99 9.24 -23.59 -15.16
CA ALA A 99 8.49 -22.50 -14.56
C ALA A 99 8.34 -22.67 -13.03
N TYR A 100 8.78 -21.67 -12.28
CA TYR A 100 8.62 -21.64 -10.83
C TYR A 100 7.24 -21.11 -10.45
N PHE A 101 6.41 -21.98 -9.91
CA PHE A 101 5.12 -21.63 -9.30
C PHE A 101 5.32 -21.42 -7.79
N VAL A 102 5.16 -20.19 -7.32
CA VAL A 102 5.05 -19.92 -5.87
C VAL A 102 3.57 -19.99 -5.50
N ALA A 103 3.20 -21.03 -4.76
CA ALA A 103 1.87 -21.21 -4.19
C ALA A 103 1.90 -20.85 -2.69
N GLY A 104 0.91 -20.05 -2.26
CA GLY A 104 0.66 -19.70 -0.87
C GLY A 104 1.06 -18.28 -0.47
N THR A 105 0.50 -17.80 0.63
CA THR A 105 1.04 -16.67 1.40
C THR A 105 2.53 -16.93 1.61
N PRO A 106 3.44 -15.98 1.34
CA PRO A 106 4.88 -16.20 1.46
C PRO A 106 5.27 -16.20 2.95
N VAL A 107 4.84 -17.23 3.69
CA VAL A 107 5.31 -17.46 5.05
C VAL A 107 6.73 -18.04 5.02
N ASP A 108 7.11 -18.75 3.94
CA ASP A 108 8.35 -19.54 3.91
C ASP A 108 9.42 -19.11 2.89
N LEU A 109 9.20 -18.06 2.08
CA LEU A 109 10.18 -17.62 1.06
C LEU A 109 10.95 -16.34 1.40
N LEU A 110 10.69 -15.76 2.57
CA LEU A 110 11.37 -14.54 3.02
C LEU A 110 12.17 -14.83 4.29
N PRO A 111 13.48 -15.13 4.22
CA PRO A 111 14.33 -15.25 5.39
C PRO A 111 14.60 -13.90 6.11
N TYR A 112 13.78 -12.88 5.87
CA TYR A 112 13.96 -11.50 6.36
C TYR A 112 12.72 -10.84 6.97
N TYR A 113 11.65 -11.58 7.29
CA TYR A 113 10.49 -11.02 8.00
C TYR A 113 10.31 -11.62 9.40
N GLY A 114 11.19 -11.23 10.33
CA GLY A 114 11.09 -11.58 11.75
C GLY A 114 10.08 -10.77 12.56
N GLN A 115 8.94 -10.33 11.99
CA GLN A 115 7.98 -9.44 12.70
C GLN A 115 6.49 -9.72 12.41
N TYR A 116 6.11 -10.94 12.01
CA TYR A 116 4.69 -11.29 11.82
C TYR A 116 3.91 -11.58 13.12
N GLU A 117 4.57 -11.70 14.28
CA GLU A 117 3.91 -12.10 15.53
C GLU A 117 3.17 -10.97 16.28
N THR A 118 3.31 -9.70 15.91
CA THR A 118 2.61 -8.59 16.61
C THR A 118 1.24 -8.26 16.03
N LEU A 119 0.89 -8.78 14.85
CA LEU A 119 -0.30 -8.38 14.08
C LEU A 119 -1.63 -9.03 14.53
N ASN A 120 -1.60 -10.05 15.37
CA ASN A 120 -2.82 -10.62 15.95
C ASN A 120 -3.41 -9.77 17.10
N LEU A 121 -2.68 -8.76 17.58
CA LEU A 121 -3.14 -7.87 18.66
C LEU A 121 -3.90 -6.62 18.17
N LEU A 122 -3.85 -6.32 16.87
CA LEU A 122 -4.46 -5.11 16.27
C LEU A 122 -5.67 -5.40 15.36
N LYS A 123 -6.03 -6.67 15.18
CA LYS A 123 -7.27 -7.10 14.53
C LYS A 123 -8.46 -6.91 15.48
N THR A 124 -8.76 -5.69 15.86
CA THR A 124 -10.07 -5.36 16.43
C THR A 124 -11.09 -5.35 15.29
N ASP A 125 -12.16 -6.13 15.46
CA ASP A 125 -13.10 -6.70 14.47
C ASP A 125 -13.76 -5.79 13.41
N GLU A 126 -13.49 -4.49 13.32
CA GLU A 126 -14.32 -3.57 12.51
C GLU A 126 -13.58 -2.75 11.45
N SER A 127 -12.24 -2.70 11.45
CA SER A 127 -11.49 -1.92 10.45
C SER A 127 -10.70 -2.82 9.51
N LYS A 128 -11.03 -2.78 8.21
CA LYS A 128 -10.20 -3.35 7.14
C LYS A 128 -8.79 -2.76 7.26
N PHE A 129 -7.82 -3.58 7.63
CA PHE A 129 -6.42 -3.23 7.64
C PHE A 129 -5.77 -3.89 6.43
N PHE A 130 -5.03 -3.12 5.65
CA PHE A 130 -4.40 -3.59 4.43
C PHE A 130 -3.01 -2.95 4.29
N GLU A 131 -2.00 -3.72 3.92
CA GLU A 131 -0.61 -3.27 3.83
C GLU A 131 0.03 -3.87 2.56
N LEU A 132 0.81 -3.05 1.86
CA LEU A 132 1.72 -3.48 0.80
C LEU A 132 3.15 -3.05 1.13
N HIS A 133 4.06 -4.02 1.12
CA HIS A 133 5.49 -3.88 1.33
C HIS A 133 6.23 -3.44 0.06
N LEU A 134 5.80 -2.30 -0.49
CA LEU A 134 6.46 -1.61 -1.60
C LEU A 134 7.55 -0.66 -1.07
N ASN A 135 8.25 0.03 -1.99
CA ASN A 135 9.14 1.14 -1.64
C ASN A 135 8.71 2.42 -2.38
N PRO A 136 8.03 3.37 -1.69
CA PRO A 136 7.65 3.34 -0.27
C PRO A 136 6.49 2.36 0.03
N PRO A 137 6.30 1.91 1.28
CA PRO A 137 5.20 1.03 1.66
C PRO A 137 3.85 1.75 1.62
N PHE A 138 2.79 0.97 1.46
CA PHE A 138 1.41 1.44 1.44
C PHE A 138 0.62 0.77 2.56
N VAL A 139 -0.18 1.53 3.32
CA VAL A 139 -1.06 1.00 4.35
C VAL A 139 -2.40 1.71 4.29
N GLN A 140 -3.50 0.95 4.35
CA GLN A 140 -4.86 1.46 4.43
C GLN A 140 -5.55 0.91 5.69
N ILE A 141 -6.17 1.82 6.45
CA ILE A 141 -6.95 1.50 7.65
C ILE A 141 -8.38 2.00 7.45
N GLY A 142 -9.33 1.06 7.56
CA GLY A 142 -10.75 1.34 7.42
C GLY A 142 -11.16 1.60 5.97
N SER A 143 -12.33 2.18 5.81
CA SER A 143 -12.81 2.65 4.51
C SER A 143 -13.60 3.94 4.74
N PRO A 144 -13.38 5.00 3.94
CA PRO A 144 -14.21 6.20 3.99
C PRO A 144 -15.68 5.88 3.79
N ASP A 145 -16.54 6.53 4.57
CA ASP A 145 -17.94 6.72 4.19
C ASP A 145 -18.04 7.99 3.35
N LEU A 146 -18.15 7.85 2.04
CA LEU A 146 -18.18 8.98 1.10
C LEU A 146 -19.39 9.91 1.29
N THR A 147 -20.40 9.51 2.07
CA THR A 147 -21.57 10.34 2.34
C THR A 147 -21.40 11.25 3.56
N GLU A 148 -20.66 10.80 4.57
CA GLU A 148 -20.49 11.51 5.85
C GLU A 148 -19.08 12.05 6.10
N ASP A 149 -18.07 11.43 5.49
CA ASP A 149 -16.68 11.73 5.76
C ASP A 149 -16.14 12.84 4.83
N LEU A 150 -15.40 13.77 5.42
CA LEU A 150 -14.53 14.69 4.71
C LEU A 150 -13.20 14.01 4.45
N ILE A 151 -12.81 13.88 3.18
CA ILE A 151 -11.48 13.42 2.79
C ILE A 151 -10.51 14.59 2.83
N VAL A 152 -9.40 14.44 3.54
CA VAL A 152 -8.31 15.41 3.58
C VAL A 152 -7.04 14.72 3.16
N GLN A 153 -6.36 15.32 2.19
CA GLN A 153 -5.14 14.79 1.62
C GLN A 153 -4.02 15.81 1.79
N LYS A 154 -2.81 15.33 2.11
CA LYS A 154 -1.59 16.13 2.11
C LYS A 154 -0.49 15.42 1.34
N ASP A 155 0.26 16.20 0.59
CA ASP A 155 1.56 15.79 0.08
C ASP A 155 2.56 15.71 1.25
N LEU A 156 3.54 14.82 1.17
CA LEU A 156 4.53 14.67 2.25
C LEU A 156 5.40 15.91 2.41
N THR A 157 5.59 16.70 1.35
CA THR A 157 6.32 17.97 1.39
C THR A 157 5.63 19.02 2.28
N ASP A 158 4.32 18.90 2.52
CA ASP A 158 3.55 19.81 3.37
C ASP A 158 3.61 19.46 4.86
N LEU A 159 4.27 18.36 5.23
CA LEU A 159 4.25 17.81 6.58
C LEU A 159 5.62 17.91 7.24
N SER A 160 5.66 18.53 8.42
CA SER A 160 6.91 18.83 9.13
C SER A 160 7.75 17.58 9.44
N TYR A 161 7.10 16.45 9.76
CA TYR A 161 7.77 15.16 9.99
C TYR A 161 8.61 14.72 8.79
N PHE A 162 8.05 14.78 7.58
CA PHE A 162 8.72 14.33 6.36
C PHE A 162 9.76 15.33 5.85
N GLN A 163 9.55 16.62 6.10
CA GLN A 163 10.59 17.64 5.93
C GLN A 163 11.81 17.36 6.79
N SER A 164 11.60 16.95 8.05
CA SER A 164 12.71 16.66 8.98
C SER A 164 13.50 15.38 8.62
N THR A 165 12.84 14.42 7.97
CA THR A 165 13.43 13.13 7.59
C THR A 165 13.87 13.05 6.12
N PHE A 166 13.65 14.13 5.35
CA PHE A 166 13.90 14.21 3.92
C PHE A 166 13.24 13.08 3.11
N ALA A 167 12.03 12.65 3.53
CA ALA A 167 11.31 11.53 2.95
C ALA A 167 10.01 12.00 2.28
N PHE A 168 10.11 12.43 1.02
CA PHE A 168 9.01 13.10 0.30
C PHE A 168 8.23 12.20 -0.67
N GLU A 169 8.58 10.92 -0.77
CA GLU A 169 7.92 10.00 -1.70
C GLU A 169 6.55 9.55 -1.17
N GLY A 170 5.48 9.96 -1.86
CA GLY A 170 4.11 9.46 -1.66
C GLY A 170 3.13 10.50 -1.11
N GLY A 171 2.28 10.11 -0.15
CA GLY A 171 1.27 11.00 0.42
C GLY A 171 0.48 10.38 1.57
N ILE A 172 -0.33 11.21 2.23
CA ILE A 172 -1.25 10.78 3.29
C ILE A 172 -2.65 11.31 3.01
N GLU A 173 -3.65 10.45 3.18
CA GLU A 173 -5.07 10.79 3.14
C GLU A 173 -5.73 10.32 4.44
N LEU A 174 -6.45 11.21 5.10
CA LEU A 174 -7.25 10.91 6.29
C LEU A 174 -8.70 11.26 6.02
N THR A 175 -9.61 10.48 6.59
CA THR A 175 -11.05 10.75 6.49
C THR A 175 -11.57 11.16 7.85
N TYR A 176 -12.33 12.24 7.86
CA TYR A 176 -12.86 12.87 9.05
C TYR A 176 -14.38 12.80 9.03
N ASN A 177 -14.97 12.14 10.01
CA ASN A 177 -16.42 12.09 10.14
C ASN A 177 -16.92 13.37 10.82
N LYS A 178 -17.74 14.13 10.11
CA LYS A 178 -18.25 15.44 10.58
C LYS A 178 -19.19 15.33 11.77
N ASN A 179 -19.91 14.21 11.89
CA ASN A 179 -20.90 13.99 12.95
C ASN A 179 -20.23 13.64 14.28
N THR A 180 -19.18 12.82 14.23
CA THR A 180 -18.45 12.36 15.42
C THR A 180 -17.25 13.22 15.77
N HIS A 181 -16.87 14.15 14.88
CA HIS A 181 -15.69 14.99 14.97
C HIS A 181 -14.38 14.20 15.17
N ARG A 182 -14.25 13.05 14.51
CA ARG A 182 -13.12 12.12 14.64
C ARG A 182 -12.63 11.61 13.29
N PHE A 183 -11.37 11.19 13.25
CA PHE A 183 -10.86 10.45 12.10
C PHE A 183 -11.42 9.03 12.06
N ASN A 184 -11.81 8.58 10.87
CA ASN A 184 -12.46 7.29 10.65
C ASN A 184 -11.58 6.32 9.85
N ALA A 185 -11.01 6.76 8.74
CA ALA A 185 -10.12 5.97 7.90
C ALA A 185 -8.85 6.75 7.54
N GLY A 186 -7.83 6.02 7.10
CA GLY A 186 -6.56 6.61 6.71
C GLY A 186 -5.85 5.74 5.68
N THR A 187 -5.23 6.40 4.71
CA THR A 187 -4.42 5.79 3.67
C THR A 187 -3.04 6.45 3.69
N PHE A 188 -1.99 5.63 3.79
CA PHE A 188 -0.62 6.07 4.00
C PHE A 188 0.26 5.43 2.94
N TYR A 189 0.85 6.24 2.06
CA TYR A 189 1.83 5.79 1.08
C TYR A 189 3.12 6.55 1.30
N CYS A 190 4.03 6.01 2.11
CA CYS A 190 5.25 6.71 2.53
C CYS A 190 6.22 5.78 3.27
N LYS A 191 7.48 6.18 3.43
CA LYS A 191 8.55 5.38 4.08
C LYS A 191 8.14 4.75 5.42
N ASP A 192 7.40 5.47 6.25
CA ASP A 192 7.00 5.04 7.61
C ASP A 192 5.50 4.70 7.70
N ALA A 193 4.87 4.33 6.59
CA ALA A 193 3.41 4.11 6.51
C ALA A 193 2.87 3.21 7.62
N ARG A 194 3.58 2.13 7.98
CA ARG A 194 3.18 1.21 9.06
C ARG A 194 3.19 1.86 10.44
N SER A 195 4.27 2.55 10.80
CA SER A 195 4.36 3.22 12.11
C SER A 195 3.33 4.35 12.23
N ILE A 196 3.03 5.03 11.13
CA ILE A 196 1.97 6.05 11.07
C ILE A 196 0.59 5.39 11.23
N ALA A 197 0.36 4.26 10.55
CA ALA A 197 -0.87 3.48 10.66
C ALA A 197 -1.10 2.97 12.10
N GLU A 198 -0.06 2.47 12.78
CA GLU A 198 -0.11 2.06 14.18
C GLU A 198 -0.47 3.25 15.10
N ALA A 199 0.15 4.41 14.90
CA ALA A 199 -0.20 5.63 15.62
C ALA A 199 -1.65 6.08 15.34
N PHE A 200 -2.12 5.96 14.10
CA PHE A 200 -3.50 6.26 13.72
C PHE A 200 -4.51 5.36 14.43
N GLN A 201 -4.22 4.06 14.53
CA GLN A 201 -5.08 3.13 15.29
C GLN A 201 -5.15 3.51 16.76
N LEU A 202 -4.03 3.90 17.38
CA LEU A 202 -4.02 4.36 18.76
C LEU A 202 -4.91 5.60 18.95
N ILE A 203 -4.84 6.56 18.02
CA ILE A 203 -5.71 7.75 18.01
C ILE A 203 -7.19 7.34 17.94
N LYS A 204 -7.54 6.40 17.05
CA LYS A 204 -8.91 5.88 16.93
C LYS A 204 -9.38 5.16 18.19
N GLN A 205 -8.54 4.29 18.76
CA GLN A 205 -8.85 3.54 19.99
C GLN A 205 -9.07 4.46 21.19
N GLN A 206 -8.27 5.52 21.30
CA GLN A 206 -8.41 6.54 22.34
C GLN A 206 -9.54 7.54 22.06
N LYS A 207 -10.20 7.45 20.90
CA LYS A 207 -11.34 8.29 20.51
C LYS A 207 -11.01 9.79 20.54
N LEU A 208 -9.77 10.16 20.22
CA LEU A 208 -9.31 11.54 20.24
C LEU A 208 -10.03 12.39 19.19
N SER A 209 -10.46 13.58 19.59
CA SER A 209 -11.06 14.58 18.70
C SER A 209 -10.00 15.41 17.97
N LEU A 210 -10.40 16.21 16.98
CA LEU A 210 -9.50 17.16 16.33
C LEU A 210 -8.89 18.16 17.31
N ILE A 211 -9.66 18.59 18.32
CA ILE A 211 -9.21 19.56 19.32
C ILE A 211 -8.11 18.93 20.18
N ASP A 212 -8.30 17.68 20.62
CA ASP A 212 -7.29 16.95 21.39
C ASP A 212 -5.98 16.82 20.61
N LEU A 213 -6.07 16.49 19.32
CA LEU A 213 -4.91 16.36 18.43
C LEU A 213 -4.23 17.70 18.15
N ALA A 214 -5.00 18.78 17.98
CA ALA A 214 -4.47 20.13 17.75
C ALA A 214 -3.70 20.67 18.97
N GLN A 215 -4.12 20.29 20.18
CA GLN A 215 -3.47 20.69 21.44
C GLN A 215 -2.23 19.85 21.78
N ALA A 216 -1.97 18.76 21.06
CA ALA A 216 -0.80 17.93 21.29
C ALA A 216 0.50 18.77 21.22
N PRO A 217 1.52 18.47 22.05
CA PRO A 217 2.76 19.24 22.06
C PRO A 217 3.45 19.22 20.68
N ASN A 218 4.04 20.35 20.29
CA ASN A 218 4.84 20.43 19.08
C ASN A 218 6.03 19.48 19.19
N SER A 219 6.09 18.51 18.29
CA SER A 219 7.19 17.58 18.15
C SER A 219 7.38 17.28 16.66
N PHE A 220 8.58 16.87 16.25
CA PHE A 220 8.83 16.31 14.92
C PHE A 220 8.63 14.80 14.93
N SER A 221 7.51 14.34 15.49
CA SER A 221 7.20 12.92 15.64
C SER A 221 6.06 12.52 14.69
N ILE A 222 5.84 11.22 14.52
CA ILE A 222 4.70 10.70 13.75
C ILE A 222 3.36 11.31 14.21
N PHE A 223 3.22 11.65 15.50
CA PHE A 223 2.00 12.29 16.01
C PHE A 223 1.79 13.71 15.49
N SER A 224 2.85 14.42 15.07
CA SER A 224 2.75 15.76 14.50
C SER A 224 1.97 15.79 13.21
N ILE A 225 2.03 14.70 12.42
CA ILE A 225 1.24 14.52 11.20
C ILE A 225 -0.24 14.73 11.51
N PHE A 226 -0.78 14.00 12.50
CA PHE A 226 -2.20 14.08 12.85
C PHE A 226 -2.58 15.44 13.43
N LYS A 227 -1.67 16.09 14.17
CA LYS A 227 -1.85 17.46 14.62
C LYS A 227 -1.97 18.44 13.44
N GLU A 228 -1.08 18.34 12.45
CA GLU A 228 -1.08 19.20 11.26
C GLU A 228 -2.34 19.01 10.41
N PHE A 229 -2.82 17.77 10.27
CA PHE A 229 -4.13 17.49 9.67
C PHE A 229 -5.28 18.08 10.49
N ALA A 230 -5.27 17.93 11.81
CA ALA A 230 -6.31 18.45 12.67
C ALA A 230 -6.40 19.98 12.61
N LEU A 231 -5.27 20.68 12.65
CA LEU A 231 -5.20 22.14 12.51
C LEU A 231 -5.70 22.60 11.14
N ASP A 232 -5.33 21.91 10.06
CA ASP A 232 -5.82 22.25 8.72
C ASP A 232 -7.34 22.10 8.60
N ILE A 233 -7.90 21.03 9.17
CA ILE A 233 -9.36 20.83 9.20
C ILE A 233 -10.05 21.91 10.04
N LEU A 234 -9.54 22.19 11.24
CA LEU A 234 -10.12 23.21 12.12
C LEU A 234 -10.10 24.60 11.46
N ASN A 235 -8.97 24.99 10.85
CA ASN A 235 -8.85 26.25 10.12
C ASN A 235 -9.85 26.34 8.96
N LYS A 236 -10.07 25.22 8.23
CA LYS A 236 -11.07 25.15 7.15
C LYS A 236 -12.50 25.24 7.67
N LEU A 237 -12.78 24.76 8.87
CA LEU A 237 -14.11 24.84 9.48
C LEU A 237 -14.38 26.24 10.05
N GLU A 238 -13.38 26.90 10.65
CA GLU A 238 -13.49 28.25 11.19
C GLU A 238 -13.58 29.33 10.09
N GLY A 239 -12.93 29.12 8.94
CA GLY A 239 -13.00 30.04 7.79
C GLY A 239 -14.30 29.99 6.97
N VAL A 240 -15.30 29.21 7.40
CA VAL A 240 -16.61 29.03 6.72
C VAL A 240 -17.76 29.75 7.46
N VAL A 241 -17.45 30.52 8.50
CA VAL A 241 -18.43 31.36 9.23
C VAL A 241 -18.27 32.84 8.88
#